data_AF-A0A0A0ENK6-F1
#
_entry.id   AF-A0A0A0ENK6-F1
#
_cell.length_a   1.000
_cell.length_b   1.000
_cell.length_c   1.000
_cell.angle_alpha   90.00
_cell.angle_beta   90.00
_cell.angle_gamma   90.00
#
_symmetry.space_group_name_H-M   'P 1'
#
loop_
_entity.id
_entity.type
_entity.pdbx_description
1 polymer ?
#
loop_
_entity_poly.entity_id
_entity_poly.type
_entity_poly.pdbx_seq_one_letter_code
_entity_poly.pdbx_strand_id
1 'polypeptide(L)'
;MKWVMVLSVAGLLGLSLPASAQQGVAGIDTVDLRAYLGTLELEARLDADFTGDGQADVVYVAADRNERVLGILDGAPGSARIGARELGEGRLTVSPRSSVSLRLENDQLVVDQVVDESGVTVINYRFRYDHAAREAHLIELTAEQYSADVTQGTTRLHWNLDTGEYTTMHGEAVTLDSGQDVYVYGPESRTARPSAPVSLGRMPDPLVLLDGELKRHMVAASVREGGSATP
;
A
#
# COMPACT_ATOMS: atom_id res chain seq x y z
N MET A 1 -29.59 -0.80 -11.64
CA MET A 1 -29.51 0.37 -10.75
C MET A 1 -28.07 0.84 -10.77
N LYS A 2 -27.80 2.01 -11.37
CA LYS A 2 -26.47 2.62 -11.41
C LYS A 2 -26.24 3.33 -10.07
N TRP A 3 -25.18 2.95 -9.36
CA TRP A 3 -24.78 3.63 -8.14
C TRP A 3 -23.89 4.81 -8.54
N VAL A 4 -24.36 6.04 -8.29
CA VAL A 4 -23.51 7.23 -8.39
C VAL A 4 -22.81 7.36 -7.06
N MET A 5 -21.54 6.95 -7.01
CA MET A 5 -20.68 7.19 -5.85
C MET A 5 -20.00 8.54 -6.05
N VAL A 6 -20.49 9.57 -5.36
CA VAL A 6 -19.87 10.89 -5.36
C VAL A 6 -18.62 10.80 -4.47
N LEU A 7 -17.44 10.87 -5.07
CA LEU A 7 -16.20 11.02 -4.32
C LEU A 7 -16.07 12.49 -3.90
N SER A 8 -16.41 12.78 -2.64
CA SER A 8 -16.07 14.08 -2.05
C SER A 8 -14.57 14.09 -1.76
N VAL A 9 -13.82 14.87 -2.53
CA VAL A 9 -12.46 15.28 -2.17
C VAL A 9 -12.58 16.24 -0.98
N ALA A 10 -12.58 15.67 0.23
CA ALA A 10 -12.48 16.45 1.45
C ALA A 10 -11.04 16.98 1.55
N GLY A 11 -10.88 18.29 1.30
CA GLY A 11 -9.65 19.00 1.59
C GLY A 11 -9.31 18.90 3.07
N LEU A 12 -8.28 18.10 3.37
CA LEU A 12 -7.65 18.04 4.67
C LEU A 12 -6.76 19.28 4.84
N LEU A 13 -7.34 20.33 5.44
CA LEU A 13 -6.57 21.38 6.10
C LEU A 13 -5.80 20.73 7.25
N GLY A 14 -4.51 20.48 7.02
CA GLY A 14 -3.60 19.92 8.01
C GLY A 14 -3.38 20.87 9.18
N LEU A 15 -4.07 20.63 10.28
CA LEU A 15 -3.62 21.06 11.59
C LEU A 15 -2.42 20.18 11.96
N SER A 16 -1.22 20.75 11.89
CA SER A 16 0.01 20.15 12.40
C SER A 16 -0.12 19.99 13.92
N LEU A 17 -0.57 18.82 14.36
CA LEU A 17 -0.42 18.43 15.75
C LEU A 17 1.08 18.24 16.03
N PRO A 18 1.61 18.74 17.15
CA PRO A 18 2.97 18.40 17.55
C PRO A 18 3.04 16.89 17.72
N ALA A 19 4.02 16.28 17.05
CA ALA A 19 4.37 14.88 17.25
C ALA A 19 4.54 14.63 18.75
N SER A 20 3.60 13.89 19.34
CA SER A 20 3.75 13.45 20.71
C SER A 20 4.91 12.47 20.72
N ALA A 21 6.04 12.89 21.28
CA ALA A 21 7.16 12.02 21.57
C ALA A 21 6.69 10.95 22.56
N GLN A 22 6.34 9.78 22.04
CA GLN A 22 6.00 8.61 22.84
C GLN A 22 7.26 8.19 23.60
N GLN A 23 7.21 8.27 24.94
CA GLN A 23 8.34 7.97 25.82
C GLN A 23 8.81 6.52 25.61
N GLY A 24 10.09 6.36 25.27
CA GLY A 24 10.69 5.13 24.82
C GLY A 24 10.72 4.01 25.86
N VAL A 25 10.09 2.89 25.50
CA VAL A 25 10.56 1.55 25.89
C VAL A 25 11.89 1.33 25.16
N ALA A 26 12.83 0.60 25.77
CA ALA A 26 14.18 0.38 25.24
C ALA A 26 14.16 -0.39 23.90
N GLY A 27 13.92 0.32 22.80
CA GLY A 27 14.03 -0.14 21.42
C GLY A 27 15.29 0.40 20.73
N ILE A 28 15.51 0.02 19.48
CA ILE A 28 16.64 0.45 18.65
C ILE A 28 16.58 1.98 18.51
N ASP A 29 17.60 2.71 18.97
CA ASP A 29 17.58 4.16 18.87
C ASP A 29 17.77 4.65 17.42
N THR A 30 17.50 5.93 17.16
CA THR A 30 17.60 6.50 15.79
C THR A 30 19.03 6.48 15.25
N VAL A 31 20.05 6.53 16.11
CA VAL A 31 21.46 6.52 15.69
C VAL A 31 21.84 5.12 15.20
N ASP A 32 21.47 4.09 15.96
CA ASP A 32 21.66 2.69 15.60
C ASP A 32 20.89 2.33 14.33
N LEU A 33 19.64 2.79 14.20
CA LEU A 33 18.86 2.58 12.98
C LEU A 33 19.52 3.23 11.77
N ARG A 34 20.02 4.47 11.88
CA ARG A 34 20.74 5.13 10.78
C ARG A 34 22.02 4.41 10.40
N ALA A 35 22.76 3.89 11.38
CA ALA A 35 23.94 3.08 11.11
C ALA A 35 23.58 1.79 10.37
N TYR A 36 22.47 1.15 10.75
CA TYR A 36 21.93 -0.03 10.06
C TYR A 36 21.52 0.25 8.61
N LEU A 37 20.85 1.39 8.37
CA LEU A 37 20.35 1.78 7.03
C LEU A 37 21.46 2.14 6.03
N GLY A 38 22.69 2.38 6.50
CA GLY A 38 23.82 2.73 5.64
C GLY A 38 23.58 4.03 4.89
N THR A 39 23.34 3.95 3.57
CA THR A 39 23.13 5.12 2.70
C THR A 39 21.65 5.45 2.47
N LEU A 40 20.72 4.61 2.93
CA LEU A 40 19.29 4.87 2.79
C LEU A 40 18.85 5.96 3.78
N GLU A 41 18.06 6.91 3.30
CA GLU A 41 17.46 7.96 4.12
C GLU A 41 16.18 7.42 4.76
N LEU A 42 16.02 7.63 6.07
CA LEU A 42 14.81 7.22 6.79
C LEU A 42 13.63 8.14 6.41
N GLU A 43 12.59 7.59 5.81
CA GLU A 43 11.36 8.31 5.42
C GLU A 43 10.26 8.22 6.48
N ALA A 44 10.05 7.03 7.06
CA ALA A 44 9.05 6.78 8.09
C ALA A 44 9.56 5.76 9.11
N ARG A 45 9.09 5.90 10.36
CA ARG A 45 9.37 4.98 11.45
C ARG A 45 8.14 4.83 12.33
N LEU A 46 7.89 3.61 12.79
CA LEU A 46 6.87 3.27 13.76
C LEU A 46 7.50 2.33 14.80
N ASP A 47 7.42 2.72 16.07
CA ASP A 47 7.78 1.90 17.21
C ASP A 47 6.49 1.34 17.83
N ALA A 48 6.23 0.04 17.66
CA ALA A 48 4.99 -0.59 18.12
C ALA A 48 5.17 -2.10 18.35
N ASP A 49 4.36 -2.68 19.24
CA ASP A 49 4.35 -4.13 19.50
C ASP A 49 3.59 -4.86 18.38
N PHE A 50 4.25 -5.05 17.23
CA PHE A 50 3.69 -5.72 16.07
C PHE A 50 3.72 -7.24 16.23
N THR A 51 4.72 -7.76 16.95
CA THR A 51 4.85 -9.18 17.23
C THR A 51 3.93 -9.66 18.35
N GLY A 52 3.33 -8.77 19.14
CA GLY A 52 2.44 -9.11 20.26
C GLY A 52 3.19 -9.74 21.44
N ASP A 53 4.49 -9.49 21.57
CA ASP A 53 5.33 -10.05 22.63
C ASP A 53 5.47 -9.13 23.85
N GLY A 54 4.80 -7.97 23.82
CA GLY A 54 4.83 -6.95 24.87
C GLY A 54 5.96 -5.94 24.71
N GLN A 55 6.70 -5.98 23.60
CA GLN A 55 7.90 -5.16 23.36
C GLN A 55 7.75 -4.36 22.07
N ALA A 56 8.35 -3.17 22.02
CA ALA A 56 8.23 -2.31 20.85
C ALA A 56 9.18 -2.79 19.74
N ASP A 57 8.62 -3.31 18.65
CA ASP A 57 9.33 -3.54 17.39
C ASP A 57 9.54 -2.22 16.65
N VAL A 58 10.54 -2.19 15.76
CA VAL A 58 10.81 -1.04 14.88
C VAL A 58 10.44 -1.38 13.46
N VAL A 59 9.36 -0.76 12.97
CA VAL A 59 9.02 -0.75 11.55
C VAL A 59 9.56 0.53 10.93
N TYR A 60 10.24 0.42 9.79
CA TYR A 60 10.79 1.57 9.09
C TYR A 60 10.55 1.50 7.60
N VAL A 61 10.52 2.68 6.98
CA VAL A 61 10.66 2.85 5.55
C VAL A 61 11.86 3.74 5.31
N ALA A 62 12.77 3.26 4.47
CA ALA A 62 13.95 4.00 4.08
C ALA A 62 14.14 3.94 2.57
N ALA A 63 14.71 4.98 1.98
CA ALA A 63 14.85 5.08 0.54
C ALA A 63 16.12 5.83 0.11
N ASP A 64 16.55 5.55 -1.10
CA ASP A 64 17.41 6.42 -1.90
C ASP A 64 16.78 6.64 -3.29
N ARG A 65 17.60 7.02 -4.28
CA ARG A 65 17.10 7.22 -5.66
C ARG A 65 16.81 5.91 -6.41
N ASN A 66 17.25 4.77 -5.89
CA ASN A 66 17.25 3.48 -6.58
C ASN A 66 16.34 2.46 -5.89
N GLU A 67 16.22 2.54 -4.57
CA GLU A 67 15.40 1.62 -3.79
C GLU A 67 14.64 2.31 -2.67
N ARG A 68 13.50 1.69 -2.32
CA ARG A 68 12.73 1.98 -1.13
C ARG A 68 12.37 0.68 -0.46
N VAL A 69 12.76 0.57 0.80
CA VAL A 69 12.59 -0.63 1.60
C VAL A 69 11.63 -0.37 2.75
N LEU A 70 10.74 -1.33 2.99
CA LEU A 70 9.98 -1.50 4.22
C LEU A 70 10.67 -2.60 5.01
N GLY A 71 11.09 -2.32 6.24
CA GLY A 71 11.72 -3.32 7.10
C GLY A 71 11.10 -3.35 8.49
N ILE A 72 11.24 -4.48 9.15
CA ILE A 72 10.75 -4.72 10.50
C ILE A 72 11.87 -5.36 11.33
N LEU A 73 12.23 -4.71 12.44
CA LEU A 73 13.24 -5.18 13.39
C LEU A 73 12.58 -5.53 14.72
N ASP A 74 12.92 -6.70 15.23
CA ASP A 74 12.47 -7.22 16.53
C ASP A 74 12.95 -6.34 17.69
N GLY A 75 12.01 -5.97 18.57
CA GLY A 75 12.23 -5.13 19.76
C GLY A 75 12.88 -5.80 20.97
N ALA A 76 13.13 -7.12 20.95
CA ALA A 76 13.49 -7.86 22.16
C ALA A 76 14.83 -7.41 22.83
N PRO A 77 14.89 -7.31 24.18
CA PRO A 77 16.02 -6.82 24.95
C PRO A 77 17.24 -7.70 24.73
N GLY A 78 18.33 -7.05 24.33
CA GLY A 78 19.56 -7.72 23.87
C GLY A 78 19.75 -7.66 22.35
N SER A 79 18.76 -7.20 21.59
CA SER A 79 18.91 -6.82 20.17
C SER A 79 19.69 -5.51 19.97
N ALA A 80 19.95 -4.78 21.06
CA ALA A 80 20.74 -3.56 21.05
C ALA A 80 22.22 -3.86 20.70
N ARG A 81 22.69 -3.21 19.63
CA ARG A 81 24.02 -3.26 18.98
C ARG A 81 24.11 -4.30 17.85
N ILE A 82 24.01 -3.82 16.61
CA ILE A 82 24.47 -4.53 15.39
C ILE A 82 24.12 -6.04 15.44
N GLY A 83 22.83 -6.36 15.35
CA GLY A 83 22.36 -7.74 15.52
C GLY A 83 20.86 -7.91 15.80
N ALA A 84 20.06 -6.85 15.62
CA ALA A 84 18.61 -6.95 15.71
C ALA A 84 18.09 -8.01 14.72
N ARG A 85 17.16 -8.84 15.18
CA ARG A 85 16.56 -9.86 14.32
C ARG A 85 15.61 -9.17 13.34
N GLU A 86 15.94 -9.26 12.07
CA GLU A 86 15.05 -8.81 11.01
C GLU A 86 13.86 -9.78 10.93
N LEU A 87 12.64 -9.23 11.01
CA LEU A 87 11.38 -9.98 10.83
C LEU A 87 10.91 -9.98 9.37
N GLY A 88 11.63 -9.23 8.53
CA GLY A 88 11.49 -9.18 7.09
C GLY A 88 11.86 -7.81 6.53
N GLU A 89 12.31 -7.81 5.28
CA GLU A 89 12.47 -6.63 4.43
C GLU A 89 11.72 -6.85 3.11
N GLY A 90 11.05 -5.80 2.62
CA GLY A 90 10.27 -5.79 1.40
C GLY A 90 10.51 -4.51 0.62
N ARG A 91 10.29 -4.56 -0.69
CA ARG A 91 10.47 -3.40 -1.58
C ARG A 91 9.14 -2.70 -1.82
N LEU A 92 9.14 -1.38 -1.63
CA LEU A 92 8.04 -0.51 -2.04
C LEU A 92 8.37 0.14 -3.39
N THR A 93 7.35 0.70 -4.04
CA THR A 93 7.57 1.45 -5.28
C THR A 93 8.49 2.65 -5.02
N VAL A 94 9.49 2.83 -5.88
CA VAL A 94 10.42 3.97 -5.83
C VAL A 94 9.85 5.09 -6.68
N SER A 95 9.76 6.29 -6.11
CA SER A 95 9.39 7.49 -6.86
C SER A 95 9.84 8.76 -6.13
N PRO A 96 10.33 9.81 -6.84
CA PRO A 96 10.70 11.08 -6.21
C PRO A 96 9.53 11.82 -5.53
N ARG A 97 8.30 11.58 -5.99
CA ARG A 97 7.07 12.24 -5.51
C ARG A 97 6.16 11.22 -4.85
N SER A 98 6.69 10.52 -3.87
CA SER A 98 5.92 9.54 -3.13
C SER A 98 6.08 9.74 -1.64
N SER A 99 5.03 9.39 -0.91
CA SER A 99 4.98 9.46 0.54
C SER A 99 4.55 8.11 1.07
N VAL A 100 5.04 7.78 2.27
CA VAL A 100 4.66 6.57 2.97
C VAL A 100 4.28 6.92 4.41
N SER A 101 3.24 6.26 4.92
CA SER A 101 2.87 6.32 6.33
C SER A 101 2.68 4.91 6.89
N LEU A 102 3.00 4.78 8.17
CA LEU A 102 2.97 3.52 8.91
C LEU A 102 2.01 3.67 10.09
N ARG A 103 1.20 2.65 10.35
CA ARG A 103 0.41 2.53 11.58
C ARG A 103 0.22 1.07 11.97
N LEU A 104 -0.02 0.84 13.25
CA LEU A 104 -0.51 -0.44 13.76
C LEU A 104 -2.01 -0.32 14.03
N GLU A 105 -2.81 -1.21 13.46
CA GLU A 105 -4.27 -1.19 13.56
C GLU A 105 -4.80 -2.62 13.74
N ASN A 106 -5.43 -2.92 14.88
CA ASN A 106 -5.96 -4.26 15.19
C ASN A 106 -4.92 -5.38 14.96
N ASP A 107 -3.73 -5.21 15.52
CA ASP A 107 -2.57 -6.12 15.41
C ASP A 107 -2.08 -6.35 13.97
N GLN A 108 -2.39 -5.42 13.07
CA GLN A 108 -1.93 -5.44 11.69
C GLN A 108 -1.10 -4.20 11.41
N LEU A 109 0.08 -4.39 10.82
CA LEU A 109 0.86 -3.30 10.28
C LEU A 109 0.18 -2.84 8.99
N VAL A 110 -0.20 -1.57 8.95
CA VAL A 110 -0.77 -0.94 7.76
C VAL A 110 0.22 0.05 7.18
N VAL A 111 0.49 -0.09 5.89
CA VAL A 111 1.41 0.75 5.12
C VAL A 111 0.63 1.42 4.00
N ASP A 112 0.46 2.74 4.11
CA ASP A 112 -0.10 3.54 3.03
C ASP A 112 1.05 4.18 2.24
N GLN A 113 1.07 3.93 0.94
CA GLN A 113 1.99 4.57 0.01
C GLN A 113 1.20 5.35 -1.04
N VAL A 114 1.58 6.60 -1.27
CA VAL A 114 1.11 7.40 -2.40
C VAL A 114 2.26 7.58 -3.38
N VAL A 115 2.05 7.26 -4.65
CA VAL A 115 3.02 7.41 -5.74
C VAL A 115 2.46 8.38 -6.78
N ASP A 116 3.10 9.53 -6.97
CA ASP A 116 2.68 10.55 -7.92
C ASP A 116 3.73 10.72 -9.04
N GLU A 117 3.55 10.02 -10.16
CA GLU A 117 4.43 10.15 -11.34
C GLU A 117 3.67 10.56 -12.59
N SER A 118 3.04 9.59 -13.25
CA SER A 118 2.21 9.77 -14.46
C SER A 118 0.71 9.79 -14.13
N GLY A 119 0.39 9.98 -12.86
CA GLY A 119 -0.89 9.74 -12.22
C GLY A 119 -0.65 9.48 -10.72
N VAL A 120 -1.70 9.52 -9.92
CA VAL A 120 -1.62 9.23 -8.49
C VAL A 120 -2.03 7.79 -8.26
N THR A 121 -1.14 7.01 -7.68
CA THR A 121 -1.44 5.66 -7.21
C THR A 121 -1.43 5.64 -5.70
N VAL A 122 -2.55 5.26 -5.09
CA VAL A 122 -2.65 5.01 -3.65
C VAL A 122 -2.61 3.51 -3.44
N ILE A 123 -1.69 3.06 -2.59
CA ILE A 123 -1.43 1.67 -2.29
C ILE A 123 -1.55 1.48 -0.78
N ASN A 124 -2.32 0.49 -0.37
CA ASN A 124 -2.46 0.09 1.03
C ASN A 124 -2.05 -1.38 1.15
N TYR A 125 -1.06 -1.65 2.00
CA TYR A 125 -0.68 -3.00 2.39
C TYR A 125 -1.10 -3.24 3.85
N ARG A 126 -1.62 -4.43 4.14
CA ARG A 126 -1.80 -4.90 5.52
C ARG A 126 -0.99 -6.15 5.75
N PHE A 127 -0.22 -6.16 6.83
CA PHE A 127 0.57 -7.30 7.26
C PHE A 127 0.11 -7.80 8.62
N ARG A 128 0.26 -9.10 8.82
CA ARG A 128 0.10 -9.76 10.11
C ARG A 128 1.39 -10.51 10.44
N TYR A 129 1.77 -10.52 11.70
CA TYR A 129 2.89 -11.35 12.15
C TYR A 129 2.43 -12.81 12.30
N ASP A 130 3.16 -13.74 11.69
CA ASP A 130 2.97 -15.19 11.89
C ASP A 130 3.96 -15.66 12.96
N HIS A 131 3.46 -16.04 14.14
CA HIS A 131 4.30 -16.52 15.23
C HIS A 131 4.98 -17.88 14.95
N ALA A 132 4.36 -18.73 14.14
CA ALA A 132 4.91 -20.04 13.79
C ALA A 132 6.05 -19.90 12.79
N ALA A 133 5.88 -19.05 11.78
CA ALA A 133 6.91 -18.75 10.78
C ALA A 133 7.93 -17.72 11.27
N ARG A 134 7.59 -16.95 12.32
CA ARG A 134 8.38 -15.85 12.90
C ARG A 134 8.71 -14.74 11.90
N GLU A 135 7.78 -14.42 11.01
CA GLU A 135 7.92 -13.42 9.95
C GLU A 135 6.60 -12.65 9.72
N ALA A 136 6.68 -11.51 9.04
CA ALA A 136 5.51 -10.74 8.62
C ALA A 136 4.95 -11.23 7.28
N HIS A 137 3.64 -11.47 7.22
CA HIS A 137 2.92 -11.86 6.01
C HIS A 137 1.95 -10.78 5.55
N LEU A 138 1.94 -10.51 4.25
CA LEU A 138 0.94 -9.68 3.57
C LEU A 138 -0.39 -10.43 3.54
N ILE A 139 -1.43 -9.82 4.11
CA ILE A 139 -2.79 -10.38 4.19
C ILE A 139 -3.77 -9.63 3.28
N GLU A 140 -3.49 -8.37 2.96
CA GLU A 140 -4.31 -7.54 2.07
C GLU A 140 -3.47 -6.55 1.29
N LEU A 141 -3.81 -6.38 0.02
CA LEU A 141 -3.29 -5.35 -0.87
C LEU A 141 -4.44 -4.64 -1.57
N THR A 142 -4.53 -3.32 -1.37
CA THR A 142 -5.39 -2.45 -2.17
C THR A 142 -4.51 -1.51 -2.98
N ALA A 143 -4.85 -1.30 -4.25
CA ALA A 143 -4.21 -0.28 -5.06
C ALA A 143 -5.22 0.41 -5.96
N GLU A 144 -5.12 1.72 -6.09
CA GLU A 144 -5.95 2.54 -6.97
C GLU A 144 -5.10 3.56 -7.70
N GLN A 145 -5.22 3.58 -9.02
CA GLN A 145 -4.61 4.59 -9.87
C GLN A 145 -5.69 5.53 -10.41
N TYR A 146 -5.50 6.83 -10.21
CA TYR A 146 -6.36 7.89 -10.72
C TYR A 146 -5.53 9.09 -11.20
N SER A 147 -6.13 9.95 -12.02
CA SER A 147 -5.57 11.25 -12.38
C SER A 147 -6.14 12.36 -11.49
N ALA A 148 -5.29 13.27 -11.02
CA ALA A 148 -5.69 14.34 -10.10
C ALA A 148 -6.63 15.38 -10.75
N ASP A 149 -6.56 15.50 -12.07
CA ASP A 149 -7.38 16.36 -12.92
C ASP A 149 -8.61 15.63 -13.51
N VAL A 150 -8.82 14.35 -13.19
CA VAL A 150 -9.96 13.54 -13.64
C VAL A 150 -10.12 13.57 -15.17
N THR A 151 -9.01 13.46 -15.90
CA THR A 151 -8.98 13.44 -17.37
C THR A 151 -8.84 12.04 -17.96
N GLN A 152 -8.40 11.08 -17.14
CA GLN A 152 -8.21 9.68 -17.53
C GLN A 152 -9.13 8.79 -16.68
N GLY A 153 -9.38 7.56 -17.10
CA GLY A 153 -10.09 6.59 -16.26
C GLY A 153 -9.31 6.21 -15.01
N THR A 154 -10.00 5.65 -14.03
CA THR A 154 -9.42 5.10 -12.79
C THR A 154 -9.51 3.58 -12.78
N THR A 155 -8.54 2.92 -12.17
CA THR A 155 -8.59 1.48 -11.90
C THR A 155 -8.26 1.24 -10.44
N ARG A 156 -9.13 0.48 -9.77
CA ARG A 156 -8.95 0.00 -8.41
C ARG A 156 -8.89 -1.51 -8.40
N LEU A 157 -7.99 -2.06 -7.59
CA LEU A 157 -7.94 -3.46 -7.22
C LEU A 157 -7.90 -3.61 -5.70
N HIS A 158 -8.46 -4.70 -5.20
CA HIS A 158 -8.29 -5.16 -3.84
C HIS A 158 -8.09 -6.67 -3.86
N TRP A 159 -7.08 -7.13 -3.14
CA TRP A 159 -6.74 -8.54 -2.99
C TRP A 159 -6.63 -8.87 -1.51
N ASN A 160 -7.53 -9.71 -1.04
CA ASN A 160 -7.42 -10.34 0.27
C ASN A 160 -6.67 -11.67 0.10
N LEU A 161 -5.43 -11.75 0.59
CA LEU A 161 -4.56 -12.91 0.39
C LEU A 161 -4.92 -14.07 1.33
N ASP A 162 -5.55 -13.78 2.48
CA ASP A 162 -6.04 -14.80 3.42
C ASP A 162 -7.17 -15.64 2.81
N THR A 163 -8.09 -15.01 2.08
CA THR A 163 -9.27 -15.65 1.47
C THR A 163 -9.10 -15.95 -0.02
N GLY A 164 -8.14 -15.28 -0.67
CA GLY A 164 -7.99 -15.26 -2.11
C GLY A 164 -9.06 -14.43 -2.85
N GLU A 165 -9.90 -13.65 -2.16
CA GLU A 165 -10.84 -12.75 -2.82
C GLU A 165 -10.08 -11.65 -3.57
N TYR A 166 -10.38 -11.50 -4.85
CA TYR A 166 -9.75 -10.52 -5.74
C TYR A 166 -10.83 -9.72 -6.46
N THR A 167 -10.92 -8.43 -6.14
CA THR A 167 -11.91 -7.50 -6.70
C THR A 167 -11.24 -6.42 -7.54
N THR A 168 -11.90 -6.05 -8.63
CA THR A 168 -11.48 -4.95 -9.49
C THR A 168 -12.64 -4.05 -9.87
N MET A 169 -12.36 -2.76 -9.99
CA MET A 169 -13.30 -1.75 -10.43
C MET A 169 -12.62 -0.79 -11.39
N HIS A 170 -13.32 -0.40 -12.44
CA HIS A 170 -12.90 0.63 -13.37
C HIS A 170 -13.88 1.79 -13.31
N GLY A 171 -13.36 3.02 -13.36
CA GLY A 171 -14.17 4.23 -13.41
C GLY A 171 -13.82 5.07 -14.63
N GLU A 172 -14.84 5.70 -15.19
CA GLU A 172 -14.70 6.67 -16.28
C GLU A 172 -14.70 8.08 -15.69
N ALA A 173 -13.84 8.93 -16.24
CA ALA A 173 -13.88 10.37 -15.99
C ALA A 173 -15.10 10.98 -16.68
N VAL A 174 -15.95 11.67 -15.92
CA VAL A 174 -17.18 12.30 -16.43
C VAL A 174 -17.33 13.68 -15.80
N THR A 175 -17.64 14.68 -16.63
CA THR A 175 -18.12 15.98 -16.17
C THR A 175 -19.64 15.91 -15.98
N LEU A 176 -20.11 16.13 -14.75
CA LEU A 176 -21.53 16.19 -14.43
C LEU A 176 -22.16 17.47 -15.00
N ASP A 177 -23.50 17.51 -15.10
CA ASP A 177 -24.25 18.72 -15.51
C ASP A 177 -23.97 19.94 -14.61
N SER A 178 -23.49 19.70 -13.37
CA SER A 178 -23.03 20.74 -12.45
C SER A 178 -21.67 21.36 -12.81
N GLY A 179 -20.98 20.84 -13.84
CA GLY A 179 -19.61 21.20 -14.20
C GLY A 179 -18.54 20.57 -13.30
N GLN A 180 -18.91 19.61 -12.45
CA GLN A 180 -17.97 18.90 -11.58
C GLN A 180 -17.43 17.65 -12.28
N ASP A 181 -16.11 17.51 -12.33
CA ASP A 181 -15.45 16.30 -12.82
C ASP A 181 -15.42 15.22 -11.71
N VAL A 182 -15.90 14.03 -12.05
CA VAL A 182 -15.97 12.89 -11.13
C VAL A 182 -15.61 11.59 -11.82
N TYR A 183 -15.25 10.58 -11.02
CA TYR A 183 -15.18 9.21 -11.48
C TYR A 183 -16.53 8.51 -11.31
N VAL A 184 -17.07 7.98 -12.40
CA VAL A 184 -18.24 7.10 -12.35
C VAL A 184 -17.77 5.66 -12.49
N TYR A 185 -17.88 4.91 -11.39
CA TYR A 185 -17.47 3.52 -11.34
C TYR A 185 -18.46 2.58 -12.02
N GLY A 186 -17.92 1.65 -12.79
CA GLY A 186 -18.64 0.50 -13.32
C GLY A 186 -18.91 -0.58 -12.27
N PRO A 187 -19.49 -1.72 -12.68
CA PRO A 187 -19.70 -2.84 -11.77
C PRO A 187 -18.37 -3.43 -11.28
N GLU A 188 -18.34 -3.86 -10.02
CA GLU A 188 -17.23 -4.63 -9.45
C GLU A 188 -17.14 -6.00 -10.13
N SER A 189 -15.93 -6.38 -10.53
CA SER A 189 -15.60 -7.73 -10.95
C SER A 189 -14.93 -8.45 -9.79
N ARG A 190 -15.49 -9.60 -9.39
CA ARG A 190 -14.97 -10.42 -8.30
C ARG A 190 -14.52 -11.77 -8.83
N THR A 191 -13.32 -12.17 -8.45
CA THR A 191 -12.72 -13.46 -8.79
C THR A 191 -12.04 -14.08 -7.58
N ALA A 192 -11.81 -15.38 -7.61
CA ALA A 192 -10.98 -16.06 -6.64
C ALA A 192 -9.56 -16.20 -7.21
N ARG A 193 -8.58 -15.64 -6.51
CA ARG A 193 -7.15 -15.74 -6.79
C ARG A 193 -6.43 -16.18 -5.52
N PRO A 194 -6.37 -17.51 -5.25
CA PRO A 194 -5.67 -18.03 -4.09
C PRO A 194 -4.20 -17.62 -4.08
N SER A 195 -3.67 -17.36 -2.89
CA SER A 195 -2.25 -17.09 -2.67
C SER A 195 -1.71 -18.02 -1.59
N ALA A 196 -0.46 -18.44 -1.74
CA ALA A 196 0.30 -18.90 -0.57
C ALA A 196 0.59 -17.68 0.34
N PRO A 197 0.94 -17.90 1.62
CA PRO A 197 1.41 -16.82 2.48
C PRO A 197 2.54 -16.03 1.80
N VAL A 198 2.43 -14.70 1.79
CA VAL A 198 3.36 -13.80 1.12
C VAL A 198 4.17 -13.08 2.17
N SER A 199 5.45 -13.41 2.31
CA SER A 199 6.36 -12.68 3.19
C SER A 199 6.70 -11.29 2.64
N LEU A 200 7.19 -10.40 3.51
CA LEU A 200 7.57 -9.02 3.17
C LEU A 200 8.48 -8.94 1.93
N GLY A 201 9.46 -9.84 1.81
CA GLY A 201 10.42 -9.88 0.70
C GLY A 201 9.85 -10.39 -0.63
N ARG A 202 8.60 -10.84 -0.65
CA ARG A 202 7.91 -11.41 -1.82
C ARG A 202 6.65 -10.66 -2.20
N MET A 203 6.46 -9.45 -1.68
CA MET A 203 5.29 -8.62 -2.00
C MET A 203 5.15 -8.45 -3.52
N PRO A 204 3.94 -8.62 -4.07
CA PRO A 204 3.71 -8.34 -5.48
C PRO A 204 3.80 -6.83 -5.74
N ASP A 205 4.28 -6.46 -6.94
CA ASP A 205 4.29 -5.07 -7.37
C ASP A 205 2.86 -4.61 -7.71
N PRO A 206 2.29 -3.63 -6.98
CA PRO A 206 0.93 -3.15 -7.21
C PRO A 206 0.77 -2.47 -8.57
N LEU A 207 1.82 -1.83 -9.11
CA LEU A 207 1.77 -1.17 -10.41
C LEU A 207 1.66 -2.19 -11.54
N VAL A 208 2.38 -3.31 -11.42
CA VAL A 208 2.27 -4.44 -12.37
C VAL A 208 0.88 -5.06 -12.30
N LEU A 209 0.30 -5.20 -11.11
CA LEU A 209 -1.07 -5.70 -10.95
C LEU A 209 -2.09 -4.76 -11.61
N LEU A 210 -1.99 -3.45 -11.37
CA LEU A 210 -2.87 -2.43 -11.96
C LEU A 210 -2.77 -2.40 -13.49
N ASP A 211 -1.57 -2.37 -14.05
CA ASP A 211 -1.35 -2.41 -15.51
C ASP A 211 -1.95 -3.68 -16.13
N GLY A 212 -1.80 -4.83 -15.45
CA GLY A 212 -2.41 -6.08 -15.86
C GLY A 212 -3.94 -6.03 -15.90
N GLU A 213 -4.58 -5.37 -14.93
CA GLU A 213 -6.04 -5.17 -14.92
C GLU A 213 -6.51 -4.20 -16.00
N LEU A 214 -5.80 -3.10 -16.20
CA LEU A 214 -6.11 -2.15 -17.26
C LEU A 214 -6.07 -2.81 -18.64
N LYS A 215 -5.04 -3.61 -18.92
CA LYS A 215 -4.92 -4.38 -20.17
C LYS A 215 -6.07 -5.37 -20.35
N ARG A 216 -6.45 -6.11 -19.30
CA ARG A 216 -7.60 -7.02 -19.34
C ARG A 216 -8.90 -6.29 -19.68
N HIS A 217 -9.10 -5.12 -19.07
CA HIS A 217 -10.28 -4.31 -19.32
C HIS A 217 -10.37 -3.83 -20.78
N MET A 218 -9.27 -3.31 -21.32
CA MET A 218 -9.22 -2.83 -22.71
C MET A 218 -9.49 -3.96 -23.72
N VAL A 219 -8.95 -5.15 -23.49
CA VAL A 219 -9.23 -6.33 -24.33
C VAL A 219 -10.71 -6.70 -24.26
N ALA A 220 -11.30 -6.76 -23.06
CA ALA A 220 -12.72 -7.07 -22.89
C ALA A 220 -13.65 -6.04 -23.56
N ALA A 221 -13.29 -4.76 -23.53
CA ALA A 221 -14.02 -3.69 -24.23
C ALA A 221 -13.95 -3.86 -25.76
N SER A 222 -12.76 -4.08 -26.30
CA SER A 222 -12.56 -4.26 -27.76
C SER A 222 -13.34 -5.45 -28.35
N VAL A 223 -13.46 -6.55 -27.60
CA VAL A 223 -14.24 -7.73 -28.01
C VAL A 223 -15.74 -7.41 -28.08
N ARG A 224 -16.26 -6.58 -27.17
CA ARG A 224 -17.68 -6.18 -27.17
C ARG A 224 -18.01 -5.30 -28.38
N GLU A 225 -17.11 -4.40 -28.76
CA GLU A 225 -17.33 -3.50 -29.91
C GLU A 225 -17.20 -4.26 -31.25
N GLY A 226 -16.20 -5.13 -31.39
CA GLY A 226 -16.00 -5.93 -32.61
C GLY A 226 -17.03 -7.03 -32.85
N GLY A 227 -17.73 -7.50 -31.81
CA GLY A 227 -18.77 -8.53 -31.90
C GLY A 227 -20.13 -8.03 -32.40
N SER A 228 -20.31 -6.72 -32.59
CA SER A 228 -21.57 -6.12 -33.05
C SER A 228 -21.71 -6.06 -34.58
N ALA A 229 -20.71 -6.52 -35.32
CA ALA A 229 -20.79 -6.67 -36.78
C ALA A 229 -21.17 -8.11 -37.14
N THR A 230 -22.47 -8.37 -37.31
CA THR A 230 -22.94 -9.47 -38.16
C THR A 230 -24.16 -8.98 -38.96
N PRO A 231 -24.28 -9.37 -40.24
CA PRO A 231 -24.96 -8.63 -41.30
C PRO A 231 -26.49 -8.73 -41.30
#